data_AF-A0A0A0MY26-F1
#
_entry.id   AF-A0A0A0MY26-F1
#
_cell.length_a   1.000
_cell.length_b   1.000
_cell.length_c   1.000
_cell.angle_alpha   90.00
_cell.angle_beta   90.00
_cell.angle_gamma   90.00
#
_symmetry.space_group_name_H-M   'P 1'
#
loop_
_entity.id
_entity.type
_entity.pdbx_description
1 polymer ?
#
loop_
_entity_poly.entity_id
_entity_poly.type
_entity_poly.pdbx_seq_one_letter_code
_entity_poly.pdbx_strand_id
1 'polypeptide(L)'
;MNQNRGKAARLSFSGEILWGTESKPHSRPYMAFINFYDSNSDLNRCGGFLVAKDIVMTAAHCNGRNIKVILGAHNIKKRENTQVISVLKAKPHENFNSDSLVNDIMLLKLERKAQLNGVVKTIALPRSQDWVKPGQVCTVAGWGTLANCTLSNTLQEVNLEVQKGQKCQGMSRNYNDSIQLCVGNPNERKATAGGDSGGPFVCNGVAQGIVSYRLCTWTPPRVFTRISSFIPWIQKTMKLLQQP
;
A
#
# COMPACT_ATOMS: atom_id res chain seq x y z
N MET A 1 48.80 35.51 10.84
CA MET A 1 47.48 36.13 10.54
C MET A 1 46.90 35.40 9.34
N ASN A 2 46.06 34.39 9.59
CA ASN A 2 44.61 34.37 9.29
C ASN A 2 44.27 34.69 7.82
N GLN A 3 44.05 33.66 7.00
CA GLN A 3 42.74 33.09 6.63
C GLN A 3 41.89 34.03 5.76
N ASN A 4 41.64 33.64 4.50
CA ASN A 4 40.29 33.32 4.02
C ASN A 4 40.28 32.97 2.54
N ARG A 5 40.45 31.68 2.22
CA ARG A 5 39.86 31.11 0.99
C ARG A 5 38.40 30.85 1.31
N GLY A 6 37.51 31.66 0.73
CA GLY A 6 36.07 31.41 0.78
C GLY A 6 35.77 30.04 0.18
N LYS A 7 35.47 29.06 1.04
CA LYS A 7 34.81 27.84 0.61
C LYS A 7 33.36 28.20 0.34
N ALA A 8 32.98 28.20 -0.95
CA ALA A 8 31.59 28.08 -1.34
C ALA A 8 31.03 26.82 -0.66
N ALA A 9 30.05 27.01 0.23
CA ALA A 9 29.31 25.91 0.82
C ALA A 9 28.58 25.18 -0.32
N ARG A 10 29.05 23.99 -0.66
CA ARG A 10 28.26 23.03 -1.45
C ARG A 10 27.07 22.66 -0.57
N LEU A 11 25.88 23.16 -0.92
CA LEU A 11 24.62 22.59 -0.46
C LEU A 11 24.55 21.15 -0.96
N SER A 12 24.93 20.21 -0.10
CA SER A 12 24.67 18.79 -0.28
C SER A 12 23.17 18.56 -0.04
N PHE A 13 22.41 18.43 -1.13
CA PHE A 13 21.12 17.75 -1.10
C PHE A 13 21.37 16.24 -1.33
N SER A 14 21.87 15.55 -0.31
CA SER A 14 21.95 14.09 -0.30
C SER A 14 21.31 13.56 0.98
N GLY A 15 19.99 13.41 0.94
CA GLY A 15 19.23 12.81 2.01
C GLY A 15 18.41 11.64 1.49
N GLU A 16 19.02 10.46 1.48
CA GLU A 16 18.37 9.21 1.12
C GLU A 16 17.12 9.00 1.98
N ILE A 17 16.00 8.61 1.36
CA ILE A 17 14.78 8.19 2.08
C ILE A 17 15.17 6.94 2.89
N LEU A 18 14.89 6.94 4.18
CA LEU A 18 14.84 5.74 5.03
C LEU A 18 13.65 4.89 4.57
N TRP A 19 13.98 3.84 3.84
CA TRP A 19 13.05 2.77 3.49
C TRP A 19 12.79 1.91 4.73
N GLY A 20 11.69 1.15 4.72
CA GLY A 20 11.27 0.37 5.87
C GLY A 20 12.36 -0.57 6.42
N THR A 21 12.16 -1.03 7.65
CA THR A 21 12.98 -2.08 8.27
C THR A 21 12.37 -3.44 8.01
N GLU A 22 13.18 -4.50 7.96
CA GLU A 22 12.64 -5.85 7.78
C GLU A 22 11.66 -6.18 8.91
N SER A 23 10.44 -6.57 8.54
CA SER A 23 9.43 -7.00 9.49
C SER A 23 9.86 -8.31 10.15
N LYS A 24 9.46 -8.52 11.40
CA LYS A 24 9.59 -9.85 12.02
C LYS A 24 8.88 -10.88 11.13
N PRO A 25 9.51 -12.02 10.77
CA PRO A 25 8.91 -13.03 9.92
C PRO A 25 7.50 -13.42 10.36
N HIS A 26 6.57 -13.42 9.40
CA HIS A 26 5.16 -13.76 9.58
C HIS A 26 4.37 -12.91 10.60
N SER A 27 4.91 -11.76 11.04
CA SER A 27 4.22 -10.85 11.96
C SER A 27 3.09 -10.03 11.34
N ARG A 28 2.95 -10.09 10.00
CA ARG A 28 1.90 -9.42 9.22
C ARG A 28 1.11 -10.47 8.42
N PRO A 29 0.36 -11.37 9.09
CA PRO A 29 -0.24 -12.55 8.46
C PRO A 29 -1.37 -12.25 7.47
N TYR A 30 -1.79 -10.98 7.37
CA TYR A 30 -2.79 -10.51 6.41
C TYR A 30 -2.20 -10.07 5.07
N MET A 31 -0.87 -9.95 4.97
CA MET A 31 -0.22 -9.45 3.75
C MET A 31 -0.42 -10.41 2.59
N ALA A 32 -0.76 -9.82 1.45
CA ALA A 32 -0.83 -10.49 0.17
C ALA A 32 0.20 -9.87 -0.77
N PHE A 33 1.02 -10.72 -1.37
CA PHE A 33 1.88 -10.32 -2.48
C PHE A 33 1.15 -10.64 -3.79
N ILE A 34 1.04 -9.64 -4.67
CA ILE A 34 0.26 -9.74 -5.91
C ILE A 34 1.21 -9.59 -7.08
N ASN A 35 1.21 -10.57 -7.98
CA ASN A 35 1.89 -10.49 -9.27
C ASN A 35 0.87 -10.55 -10.40
N PHE A 36 1.10 -9.76 -11.45
CA PHE A 36 0.24 -9.70 -12.62
C PHE A 36 1.03 -9.25 -13.85
N TYR A 37 0.48 -9.47 -15.03
CA TYR A 37 1.02 -8.93 -16.28
C TYR A 37 0.22 -7.71 -16.71
N ASP A 38 0.89 -6.63 -17.05
CA ASP A 38 0.23 -5.45 -17.62
C ASP A 38 -0.13 -5.65 -19.10
N SER A 39 -0.53 -4.56 -19.77
CA SER A 39 -0.85 -4.56 -21.21
C SER A 39 0.36 -4.89 -22.10
N ASN A 40 1.56 -4.55 -21.64
CA ASN A 40 2.82 -4.79 -22.36
C ASN A 40 3.38 -6.19 -22.09
N SER A 41 2.71 -6.96 -21.23
CA SER A 41 3.16 -8.28 -20.77
C SER A 41 4.38 -8.21 -19.86
N ASP A 42 4.62 -7.05 -19.24
CA ASP A 42 5.64 -6.91 -18.20
C ASP A 42 5.08 -7.44 -16.88
N LEU A 43 5.91 -8.22 -16.18
CA LEU A 43 5.57 -8.75 -14.87
C LEU A 43 5.65 -7.64 -13.83
N ASN A 44 4.50 -7.26 -13.32
CA ASN A 44 4.33 -6.24 -12.30
C ASN A 44 3.96 -6.88 -10.96
N ARG A 45 4.15 -6.08 -9.90
CA ARG A 45 3.87 -6.49 -8.54
C ARG A 45 3.29 -5.38 -7.69
N CYS A 46 2.38 -5.77 -6.80
CA CYS A 46 1.74 -4.92 -5.82
C CYS A 46 1.64 -5.65 -4.47
N GLY A 47 1.36 -4.88 -3.44
CA GLY A 47 0.81 -5.37 -2.19
C GLY A 47 -0.71 -5.53 -2.26
N GLY A 48 -1.23 -6.24 -1.27
CA GLY A 48 -2.63 -6.36 -0.95
C GLY A 48 -2.78 -6.92 0.44
N PHE A 49 -4.02 -7.14 0.85
CA PHE A 49 -4.30 -7.72 2.16
C PHE A 49 -5.59 -8.50 2.19
N LEU A 50 -5.57 -9.62 2.93
CA LEU A 50 -6.70 -10.53 3.06
C LEU A 50 -7.77 -9.93 3.99
N VAL A 51 -8.97 -9.70 3.47
CA VAL A 51 -10.10 -9.14 4.23
C VAL A 51 -11.23 -10.15 4.47
N ALA A 52 -11.27 -11.22 3.68
CA ALA A 52 -12.03 -12.43 3.93
C ALA A 52 -11.25 -13.63 3.38
N LYS A 53 -11.65 -14.87 3.72
CA LYS A 53 -10.90 -16.09 3.32
C LYS A 53 -10.66 -16.17 1.81
N ASP A 54 -11.50 -15.57 0.99
CA ASP A 54 -11.43 -15.57 -0.48
C ASP A 54 -11.44 -14.16 -1.08
N ILE A 55 -11.25 -13.11 -0.27
CA ILE A 55 -11.26 -11.72 -0.75
C ILE A 55 -9.98 -11.01 -0.30
N VAL A 56 -9.23 -10.51 -1.27
CA VAL A 56 -8.08 -9.63 -1.07
C VAL A 56 -8.45 -8.22 -1.52
N MET A 57 -8.07 -7.22 -0.71
CA MET A 57 -8.16 -5.81 -1.07
C MET A 57 -6.81 -5.30 -1.54
N THR A 58 -6.81 -4.47 -2.58
CA THR A 58 -5.64 -3.81 -3.16
C THR A 58 -6.04 -2.50 -3.85
N ALA A 59 -5.10 -1.82 -4.48
CA ALA A 59 -5.36 -0.63 -5.29
C ALA A 59 -5.90 -1.04 -6.67
N ALA A 60 -6.77 -0.21 -7.27
CA ALA A 60 -7.34 -0.48 -8.59
C ALA A 60 -6.29 -0.40 -9.71
N HIS A 61 -5.26 0.44 -9.56
CA HIS A 61 -4.16 0.51 -10.50
C HIS A 61 -3.28 -0.76 -10.51
N CYS A 62 -3.42 -1.67 -9.54
CA CYS A 62 -2.76 -2.97 -9.50
C CYS A 62 -3.48 -4.05 -10.34
N ASN A 63 -4.35 -3.65 -11.25
CA ASN A 63 -5.10 -4.57 -12.11
C ASN A 63 -4.28 -4.99 -13.33
N GLY A 64 -4.56 -6.19 -13.85
CA GLY A 64 -3.88 -6.73 -15.01
C GLY A 64 -4.34 -8.15 -15.35
N ARG A 65 -3.55 -8.84 -16.16
CA ARG A 65 -3.80 -10.22 -16.60
C ARG A 65 -3.12 -11.23 -15.67
N ASN A 66 -3.71 -12.41 -15.56
CA ASN A 66 -3.17 -13.56 -14.81
C ASN A 66 -2.75 -13.22 -13.36
N ILE A 67 -3.59 -12.47 -12.65
CA ILE A 67 -3.30 -12.03 -11.29
C ILE A 67 -3.16 -13.26 -10.37
N LYS A 68 -2.01 -13.36 -9.70
CA LYS A 68 -1.71 -14.38 -8.68
C LYS A 68 -1.47 -13.71 -7.34
N VAL A 69 -2.08 -14.26 -6.31
CA VAL A 69 -1.93 -13.85 -4.91
C VAL A 69 -1.08 -14.88 -4.17
N ILE A 70 -0.07 -14.42 -3.44
CA ILE A 70 0.74 -15.22 -2.53
C ILE A 70 0.47 -14.75 -1.10
N LEU A 71 -0.04 -15.65 -0.25
CA LEU A 71 -0.32 -15.41 1.16
C LEU A 71 0.68 -16.15 2.05
N GLY A 72 1.00 -15.57 3.21
CA GLY A 72 1.86 -16.19 4.23
C GLY A 72 3.36 -16.06 3.98
N ALA A 73 3.77 -15.37 2.91
CA ALA A 73 5.17 -15.11 2.62
C ALA A 73 5.77 -14.10 3.61
N HIS A 74 6.99 -14.36 4.06
CA HIS A 74 7.92 -13.34 4.54
C HIS A 74 8.94 -13.04 3.45
N ASN A 75 9.59 -14.08 2.92
CA ASN A 75 10.53 -13.97 1.81
C ASN A 75 9.96 -14.57 0.51
N ILE A 76 9.66 -13.71 -0.47
CA ILE A 76 9.02 -14.11 -1.74
C ILE A 76 9.90 -14.98 -2.66
N LYS A 77 11.18 -15.16 -2.34
CA LYS A 77 12.11 -16.03 -3.10
C LYS A 77 12.42 -17.35 -2.39
N LYS A 78 12.04 -17.51 -1.13
CA LYS A 78 12.28 -18.75 -0.38
C LYS A 78 11.05 -19.66 -0.41
N ARG A 79 11.30 -20.96 -0.25
CA ARG A 79 10.24 -21.93 -0.02
C ARG A 79 9.76 -21.79 1.43
N GLU A 80 8.56 -21.26 1.59
CA GLU A 80 7.87 -21.09 2.86
C GLU A 80 6.49 -21.78 2.78
N ASN A 81 5.77 -21.87 3.90
CA ASN A 81 4.41 -22.42 3.93
C ASN A 81 3.38 -21.42 3.37
N THR A 82 3.57 -21.02 2.10
CA THR A 82 2.76 -20.02 1.42
C THR A 82 1.58 -20.65 0.69
N GLN A 83 0.56 -19.83 0.43
CA GLN A 83 -0.57 -20.20 -0.40
C GLN A 83 -0.57 -19.34 -1.65
N VAL A 84 -0.36 -19.97 -2.81
CA VAL A 84 -0.42 -19.31 -4.11
C VAL A 84 -1.79 -19.58 -4.74
N ILE A 85 -2.58 -18.54 -4.91
CA ILE A 85 -3.99 -18.63 -5.36
C ILE A 85 -4.21 -17.66 -6.52
N SER A 86 -4.74 -18.15 -7.64
CA SER A 86 -5.16 -17.31 -8.75
C SER A 86 -6.42 -16.53 -8.41
N VAL A 87 -6.60 -15.40 -9.10
CA VAL A 87 -7.79 -14.56 -8.96
C VAL A 87 -8.86 -15.01 -9.96
N LEU A 88 -10.06 -15.32 -9.44
CA LEU A 88 -11.24 -15.62 -10.23
C LEU A 88 -11.86 -14.36 -10.84
N LYS A 89 -11.95 -13.28 -10.04
CA LYS A 89 -12.57 -12.02 -10.47
C LYS A 89 -11.91 -10.82 -9.79
N ALA A 90 -11.54 -9.83 -10.60
CA ALA A 90 -11.08 -8.52 -10.13
C ALA A 90 -12.23 -7.52 -10.26
N LYS A 91 -12.51 -6.76 -9.20
CA LYS A 91 -13.57 -5.75 -9.18
C LYS A 91 -13.01 -4.42 -8.69
N PRO A 92 -12.45 -3.60 -9.60
CA PRO A 92 -12.10 -2.22 -9.28
C PRO A 92 -13.37 -1.41 -9.00
N HIS A 93 -13.22 -0.32 -8.26
CA HIS A 93 -14.30 0.64 -8.06
C HIS A 93 -14.79 1.17 -9.42
N GLU A 94 -16.11 1.27 -9.61
CA GLU A 94 -16.72 1.64 -10.89
C GLU A 94 -16.29 3.03 -11.38
N ASN A 95 -16.01 3.92 -10.43
CA ASN A 95 -15.56 5.29 -10.69
C ASN A 95 -14.04 5.46 -10.55
N PHE A 96 -13.25 4.39 -10.60
CA PHE A 96 -11.79 4.50 -10.63
C PHE A 96 -11.35 5.25 -11.90
N ASN A 97 -10.48 6.23 -11.73
CA ASN A 97 -9.91 7.01 -12.82
C ASN A 97 -8.38 6.81 -12.84
N SER A 98 -7.85 6.22 -13.90
CA SER A 98 -6.43 5.88 -14.03
C SER A 98 -5.50 7.09 -14.11
N ASP A 99 -6.00 8.23 -14.57
CA ASP A 99 -5.17 9.43 -14.78
C ASP A 99 -4.96 10.21 -13.47
N SER A 100 -6.01 10.28 -12.66
CA SER A 100 -6.03 10.99 -11.37
C SER A 100 -5.78 10.09 -10.17
N LEU A 101 -5.93 8.77 -10.34
CA LEU A 101 -5.88 7.76 -9.28
C LEU A 101 -6.90 7.99 -8.15
N VAL A 102 -8.02 8.62 -8.50
CA VAL A 102 -9.18 8.78 -7.63
C VAL A 102 -10.00 7.50 -7.63
N ASN A 103 -10.57 7.13 -6.47
CA ASN A 103 -11.26 5.86 -6.22
C ASN A 103 -10.39 4.63 -6.47
N ASP A 104 -9.10 4.73 -6.11
CA ASP A 104 -8.10 3.67 -6.32
C ASP A 104 -8.23 2.54 -5.27
N ILE A 105 -9.24 1.71 -5.47
CA ILE A 105 -9.56 0.54 -4.64
C ILE A 105 -10.12 -0.59 -5.51
N MET A 106 -9.68 -1.82 -5.22
CA MET A 106 -10.14 -3.02 -5.89
C MET A 106 -10.27 -4.19 -4.92
N LEU A 107 -11.30 -5.01 -5.14
CA LEU A 107 -11.44 -6.31 -4.49
C LEU A 107 -11.13 -7.43 -5.49
N LEU A 108 -10.31 -8.37 -5.05
CA LEU A 108 -9.94 -9.58 -5.77
C LEU A 108 -10.64 -10.78 -5.12
N LYS A 109 -11.49 -11.47 -5.88
CA LYS A 109 -12.05 -12.77 -5.51
C LYS A 109 -11.07 -13.86 -5.90
N LEU A 110 -10.62 -14.62 -4.91
CA LEU A 110 -9.74 -15.78 -5.10
C LEU A 110 -10.53 -16.98 -5.65
N GLU A 111 -9.89 -17.80 -6.48
CA GLU A 111 -10.49 -19.06 -7.01
C GLU A 111 -10.86 -20.06 -5.91
N ARG A 112 -10.15 -20.01 -4.77
CA ARG A 112 -10.43 -20.82 -3.60
C ARG A 112 -10.19 -20.05 -2.31
N LYS A 113 -10.87 -20.45 -1.24
CA LYS A 113 -10.66 -19.89 0.10
C LYS A 113 -9.24 -20.23 0.59
N ALA A 114 -8.55 -19.23 1.11
CA ALA A 114 -7.33 -19.36 1.87
C ALA A 114 -7.59 -20.13 3.17
N GLN A 115 -6.64 -20.99 3.52
CA GLN A 115 -6.59 -21.70 4.78
C GLN A 115 -5.98 -20.77 5.83
N LEU A 116 -6.79 -20.29 6.77
CA LEU A 116 -6.28 -19.44 7.85
C LEU A 116 -5.43 -20.26 8.82
N ASN A 117 -4.28 -19.73 9.22
CA ASN A 117 -3.34 -20.39 10.12
C ASN A 117 -2.45 -19.35 10.84
N GLY A 118 -1.32 -19.77 11.42
CA GLY A 118 -0.40 -18.87 12.12
C GLY A 118 0.18 -17.74 11.26
N VAL A 119 0.30 -17.95 9.95
CA VAL A 119 0.94 -17.01 9.00
C VAL A 119 -0.01 -16.43 7.95
N VAL A 120 -1.26 -16.92 7.90
CA VAL A 120 -2.33 -16.40 7.03
C VAL A 120 -3.57 -16.07 7.85
N LYS A 121 -3.93 -14.77 7.94
CA LYS A 121 -5.08 -14.26 8.69
C LYS A 121 -5.75 -13.12 7.93
N THR A 122 -7.00 -12.82 8.25
CA THR A 122 -7.68 -11.62 7.76
C THR A 122 -7.31 -10.41 8.62
N ILE A 123 -7.34 -9.21 8.05
CA ILE A 123 -7.25 -7.95 8.79
C ILE A 123 -8.64 -7.31 8.96
N ALA A 124 -8.83 -6.59 10.08
CA ALA A 124 -10.06 -5.85 10.34
C ALA A 124 -10.17 -4.61 9.44
N LEU A 125 -11.39 -4.31 9.02
CA LEU A 125 -11.75 -3.08 8.31
C LEU A 125 -12.32 -2.05 9.29
N PRO A 126 -12.16 -0.74 9.01
CA PRO A 126 -12.72 0.33 9.83
C PRO A 126 -14.24 0.33 9.75
N ARG A 127 -14.89 1.02 10.71
CA ARG A 127 -16.31 1.35 10.56
C ARG A 127 -16.45 2.43 9.48
N SER A 128 -17.64 2.52 8.92
CA SER A 128 -17.91 3.55 7.92
C SER A 128 -17.71 4.94 8.53
N GLN A 129 -17.03 5.81 7.79
CA GLN A 129 -16.69 7.18 8.23
C GLN A 129 -15.77 7.28 9.47
N ASP A 130 -15.16 6.18 9.93
CA ASP A 130 -14.07 6.27 10.90
C ASP A 130 -12.92 7.12 10.33
N TRP A 131 -12.36 8.00 11.17
CA TRP A 131 -11.34 8.96 10.73
C TRP A 131 -10.03 8.76 11.47
N VAL A 132 -8.97 8.45 10.73
CA VAL A 132 -7.60 8.50 11.26
C VAL A 132 -7.16 9.95 11.36
N LYS A 133 -6.85 10.41 12.57
CA LYS A 133 -6.56 11.82 12.83
C LYS A 133 -5.14 12.18 12.37
N PRO A 134 -4.92 13.41 11.87
CA PRO A 134 -3.57 13.94 11.68
C PRO A 134 -2.73 13.81 12.96
N GLY A 135 -1.45 13.48 12.81
CA GLY A 135 -0.52 13.18 13.91
C GLY A 135 -0.52 11.71 14.33
N GLN A 136 -1.51 10.91 13.93
CA GLN A 136 -1.51 9.48 14.23
C GLN A 136 -0.46 8.76 13.38
N VAL A 137 0.39 7.95 14.03
CA VAL A 137 1.41 7.13 13.38
C VAL A 137 0.87 5.72 13.20
N CYS A 138 0.97 5.21 11.98
CA CYS A 138 0.54 3.88 11.61
C CYS A 138 1.57 3.20 10.71
N THR A 139 1.40 1.92 10.45
CA THR A 139 2.42 1.11 9.77
C THR A 139 1.97 0.73 8.36
N VAL A 140 2.87 0.85 7.39
CA VAL A 140 2.76 0.19 6.09
C VAL A 140 3.74 -0.99 6.09
N ALA A 141 3.33 -2.12 5.52
CA ALA A 141 4.22 -3.23 5.22
C ALA A 141 4.14 -3.61 3.73
N GLY A 142 5.25 -4.05 3.15
CA GLY A 142 5.31 -4.40 1.73
C GLY A 142 6.67 -4.95 1.28
N TRP A 143 6.74 -5.33 0.01
CA TRP A 143 7.95 -5.83 -0.67
C TRP A 143 8.45 -4.84 -1.72
N GLY A 144 8.20 -3.56 -1.48
CA GLY A 144 8.60 -2.47 -2.35
C GLY A 144 10.11 -2.26 -2.44
N THR A 145 10.48 -1.22 -3.17
CA THR A 145 11.87 -0.80 -3.38
C THR A 145 12.52 -0.34 -2.08
N LEU A 146 13.79 -0.73 -1.88
CA LEU A 146 14.66 -0.38 -0.75
C LEU A 146 15.54 0.84 -1.05
N ALA A 147 16.36 1.24 -0.07
CA ALA A 147 17.35 2.33 -0.10
C ALA A 147 18.29 2.28 -1.29
N ASN A 148 18.84 1.10 -1.52
CA ASN A 148 19.73 0.81 -2.63
C ASN A 148 19.02 0.69 -3.99
N CYS A 149 17.78 1.16 -4.13
CA CYS A 149 16.95 1.06 -5.33
C CYS A 149 16.67 -0.38 -5.80
N THR A 150 16.90 -1.38 -4.95
CA THR A 150 16.58 -2.78 -5.25
C THR A 150 15.25 -3.19 -4.68
N LEU A 151 14.65 -4.22 -5.27
CA LEU A 151 13.38 -4.77 -4.80
C LEU A 151 13.61 -5.66 -3.59
N SER A 152 12.84 -5.46 -2.52
CA SER A 152 12.95 -6.31 -1.35
C SER A 152 12.44 -7.72 -1.62
N ASN A 153 13.19 -8.73 -1.17
CA ASN A 153 12.72 -10.10 -1.11
C ASN A 153 11.98 -10.40 0.20
N THR A 154 12.36 -9.76 1.30
CA THR A 154 11.73 -9.91 2.62
C THR A 154 10.69 -8.81 2.85
N LEU A 155 9.68 -9.09 3.68
CA LEU A 155 8.68 -8.08 4.02
C LEU A 155 9.34 -6.96 4.83
N GLN A 156 9.15 -5.72 4.39
CA GLN A 156 9.60 -4.52 5.07
C GLN A 156 8.42 -3.81 5.71
N GLU A 157 8.68 -2.98 6.72
CA GLU A 157 7.68 -2.11 7.32
C GLU A 157 8.21 -0.74 7.68
N VAL A 158 7.34 0.26 7.60
CA VAL A 158 7.66 1.65 7.91
C VAL A 158 6.50 2.30 8.65
N ASN A 159 6.85 3.06 9.69
CA ASN A 159 5.89 3.90 10.42
C ASN A 159 5.78 5.25 9.74
N LEU A 160 4.55 5.66 9.42
CA LEU A 160 4.24 6.91 8.75
C LEU A 160 3.13 7.65 9.50
N GLU A 161 3.29 8.96 9.61
CA GLU A 161 2.36 9.86 10.28
C GLU A 161 1.30 10.36 9.31
N VAL A 162 0.02 10.30 9.70
CA VAL A 162 -1.07 10.95 8.96
C VAL A 162 -0.91 12.47 9.03
N GLN A 163 -0.97 13.10 7.87
CA GLN A 163 -0.86 14.54 7.72
C GLN A 163 -2.24 15.17 7.53
N LYS A 164 -2.32 16.48 7.79
CA LYS A 164 -3.50 17.27 7.45
C LYS A 164 -3.72 17.27 5.93
N GLY A 165 -4.95 17.05 5.48
CA GLY A 165 -5.32 16.99 4.07
C GLY A 165 -4.89 18.21 3.25
N GLN A 166 -4.89 19.40 3.86
CA GLN A 166 -4.45 20.64 3.23
C GLN A 166 -3.01 20.54 2.68
N LYS A 167 -2.13 19.74 3.31
CA LYS A 167 -0.77 19.54 2.79
C LYS A 167 -0.77 18.88 1.42
N CYS A 168 -1.59 17.85 1.21
CA CYS A 168 -1.70 17.18 -0.08
C CYS A 168 -2.53 18.00 -1.09
N GLN A 169 -3.58 18.71 -0.63
CA GLN A 169 -4.36 19.63 -1.49
C GLN A 169 -3.48 20.72 -2.12
N GLY A 170 -2.54 21.29 -1.34
CA GLY A 170 -1.59 22.28 -1.86
C GLY A 170 -0.60 21.73 -2.89
N MET A 171 -0.46 20.40 -2.99
CA MET A 171 0.49 19.73 -3.90
C MET A 171 -0.19 19.06 -5.10
N SER A 172 -1.48 18.73 -5.02
CA SER A 172 -2.23 18.13 -6.11
C SER A 172 -3.69 18.58 -6.10
N ARG A 173 -4.14 19.12 -7.24
CA ARG A 173 -5.54 19.50 -7.47
C ARG A 173 -6.50 18.31 -7.50
N ASN A 174 -5.97 17.11 -7.77
CA ASN A 174 -6.76 15.88 -7.83
C ASN A 174 -6.95 15.22 -6.45
N TYR A 175 -6.26 15.71 -5.41
CA TYR A 175 -6.41 15.15 -4.07
C TYR A 175 -7.78 15.48 -3.47
N ASN A 176 -8.46 14.45 -2.98
CA ASN A 176 -9.77 14.55 -2.35
C ASN A 176 -9.73 14.03 -0.91
N ASP A 177 -9.73 14.96 0.05
CA ASP A 177 -9.64 14.66 1.49
C ASP A 177 -10.86 13.92 2.05
N SER A 178 -11.95 13.75 1.29
CA SER A 178 -13.10 12.95 1.70
C SER A 178 -12.89 11.45 1.49
N ILE A 179 -11.99 11.07 0.58
CA ILE A 179 -11.77 9.67 0.16
C ILE A 179 -10.30 9.26 0.14
N GLN A 180 -9.38 10.18 0.40
CA GLN A 180 -7.94 9.94 0.45
C GLN A 180 -7.32 10.37 1.79
N LEU A 181 -6.14 9.84 2.07
CA LEU A 181 -5.31 10.18 3.21
C LEU A 181 -4.00 10.79 2.71
N CYS A 182 -3.58 11.86 3.37
CA CYS A 182 -2.26 12.44 3.20
C CYS A 182 -1.32 11.81 4.24
N VAL A 183 -0.28 11.08 3.82
CA VAL A 183 0.52 10.24 4.74
C VAL A 183 2.02 10.47 4.56
N GLY A 184 2.75 10.59 5.67
CA GLY A 184 4.19 10.79 5.70
C GLY A 184 4.57 12.24 6.01
N ASN A 185 5.42 12.40 7.03
CA ASN A 185 5.90 13.70 7.47
C ASN A 185 7.02 14.20 6.53
N PRO A 186 6.91 15.39 5.91
CA PRO A 186 7.95 15.91 5.01
C PRO A 186 9.32 16.12 5.66
N ASN A 187 9.35 16.31 6.99
CA ASN A 187 10.58 16.45 7.77
C ASN A 187 11.21 15.10 8.13
N GLU A 188 10.45 14.01 7.97
CA GLU A 188 10.98 12.66 8.08
C GLU A 188 11.37 12.15 6.70
N ARG A 189 12.46 11.41 6.66
CA ARG A 189 12.91 10.75 5.43
C ARG A 189 12.22 9.40 5.25
N LYS A 190 10.93 9.23 5.54
CA LYS A 190 10.25 7.93 5.46
C LYS A 190 9.09 7.98 4.47
N ALA A 191 9.02 7.02 3.56
CA ALA A 191 7.94 6.93 2.58
C ALA A 191 7.72 5.49 2.11
N THR A 192 6.59 5.26 1.45
CA THR A 192 6.35 4.05 0.66
C THR A 192 7.07 4.11 -0.68
N ALA A 193 7.27 2.93 -1.26
CA ALA A 193 8.01 2.69 -2.49
C ALA A 193 7.17 2.12 -3.63
N GLY A 194 7.76 2.05 -4.82
CA GLY A 194 7.25 1.19 -5.88
C GLY A 194 7.19 -0.26 -5.41
N GLY A 195 6.07 -0.94 -5.63
CA GLY A 195 5.80 -2.30 -5.15
C GLY A 195 5.09 -2.40 -3.80
N ASP A 196 5.00 -1.31 -3.03
CA ASP A 196 4.13 -1.25 -1.83
C ASP A 196 2.68 -0.89 -2.19
N SER A 197 2.45 -0.36 -3.40
CA SER A 197 1.14 -0.04 -3.97
C SER A 197 0.12 -1.16 -3.72
N GLY A 198 -1.07 -0.79 -3.28
CA GLY A 198 -2.12 -1.73 -2.91
C GLY A 198 -1.99 -2.36 -1.52
N GLY A 199 -0.84 -2.21 -0.85
CA GLY A 199 -0.62 -2.65 0.52
C GLY A 199 -1.46 -1.87 1.54
N PRO A 200 -1.67 -2.43 2.75
CA PRO A 200 -2.48 -1.79 3.78
C PRO A 200 -1.67 -0.75 4.58
N PHE A 201 -2.33 0.35 4.93
CA PHE A 201 -1.92 1.27 5.99
C PHE A 201 -2.68 0.92 7.27
N VAL A 202 -1.97 0.40 8.27
CA VAL A 202 -2.56 -0.27 9.43
C VAL A 202 -2.37 0.54 10.71
N CYS A 203 -3.48 0.93 11.31
CA CYS A 203 -3.52 1.61 12.60
C CYS A 203 -4.22 0.71 13.62
N ASN A 204 -3.55 0.40 14.73
CA ASN A 204 -4.14 -0.40 15.82
C ASN A 204 -4.80 -1.71 15.35
N GLY A 205 -4.16 -2.41 14.40
CA GLY A 205 -4.67 -3.68 13.85
C GLY A 205 -5.80 -3.55 12.82
N VAL A 206 -6.16 -2.34 12.40
CA VAL A 206 -7.21 -2.06 11.40
C VAL A 206 -6.58 -1.48 10.13
N ALA A 207 -6.96 -1.99 8.95
CA ALA A 207 -6.54 -1.44 7.67
C ALA A 207 -7.31 -0.15 7.37
N GLN A 208 -6.68 1.01 7.59
CA GLN A 208 -7.32 2.32 7.45
C GLN A 208 -7.15 2.93 6.06
N GLY A 209 -6.10 2.54 5.34
CA GLY A 209 -5.86 3.01 3.99
C GLY A 209 -5.20 1.98 3.08
N ILE A 210 -5.16 2.31 1.80
CA ILE A 210 -4.51 1.52 0.74
C ILE A 210 -3.42 2.40 0.12
N VAL A 211 -2.19 1.92 0.06
CA VAL A 211 -1.09 2.64 -0.60
C VAL A 211 -1.46 2.86 -2.07
N SER A 212 -1.50 4.12 -2.52
CA SER A 212 -1.99 4.47 -3.86
C SER A 212 -0.89 5.11 -4.70
N TYR A 213 -0.54 6.38 -4.49
CA TYR A 213 0.45 7.07 -5.32
C TYR A 213 1.34 8.06 -4.57
N ARG A 214 2.44 8.41 -5.23
CA ARG A 214 3.31 9.52 -4.84
C ARG A 214 2.86 10.81 -5.53
N LEU A 215 3.00 11.92 -4.82
CA LEU A 215 2.91 13.24 -5.43
C LEU A 215 4.17 13.49 -6.29
N CYS A 216 4.18 14.56 -7.10
CA CYS A 216 5.32 14.91 -7.96
C CYS A 216 6.62 15.23 -7.18
N THR A 217 6.58 15.26 -5.85
CA THR A 217 7.72 15.48 -4.98
C THR A 217 8.38 14.16 -4.58
N TRP A 218 9.72 14.15 -4.53
CA TRP A 218 10.45 13.02 -3.97
C TRP A 218 10.21 12.87 -2.47
N THR A 219 10.06 13.98 -1.76
CA THR A 219 9.74 14.01 -0.32
C THR A 219 8.29 13.61 -0.05
N PRO A 220 7.98 13.07 1.14
CA PRO A 220 6.62 12.92 1.62
C PRO A 220 5.85 14.25 1.59
N PRO A 221 4.50 14.22 1.58
CA PRO A 221 3.64 13.07 1.80
C PRO A 221 3.41 12.18 0.56
N ARG A 222 2.69 11.08 0.78
CA ARG A 222 2.10 10.16 -0.19
C ARG A 222 0.58 10.19 -0.05
N VAL A 223 -0.14 9.78 -1.09
CA VAL A 223 -1.61 9.72 -1.07
C VAL A 223 -2.05 8.27 -1.03
N PHE A 224 -2.85 7.94 -0.02
CA PHE A 224 -3.48 6.62 0.15
C PHE A 224 -4.99 6.73 -0.01
N THR A 225 -5.65 5.67 -0.47
CA THR A 225 -7.12 5.60 -0.47
C THR A 225 -7.61 5.40 0.96
N ARG A 226 -8.63 6.14 1.40
CA ARG A 226 -9.24 6.02 2.74
C ARG A 226 -10.32 4.93 2.73
N ILE A 227 -10.08 3.81 3.41
CA ILE A 227 -10.97 2.64 3.36
C ILE A 227 -12.36 2.94 3.96
N SER A 228 -12.42 3.72 5.05
CA SER A 228 -13.68 4.03 5.75
C SER A 228 -14.72 4.74 4.87
N SER A 229 -14.28 5.49 3.85
CA SER A 229 -15.13 6.15 2.87
C SER A 229 -15.77 5.18 1.87
N PHE A 230 -15.18 4.00 1.68
CA PHE A 230 -15.66 2.98 0.73
C PHE A 230 -16.38 1.81 1.40
N ILE A 231 -16.60 1.80 2.72
CA ILE A 231 -17.22 0.68 3.43
C ILE A 231 -18.57 0.25 2.81
N PRO A 232 -19.50 1.14 2.44
CA PRO A 232 -20.74 0.74 1.76
C PRO A 232 -20.48 0.01 0.43
N TRP A 233 -19.52 0.52 -0.37
CA TRP A 233 -19.11 -0.12 -1.62
C TRP A 233 -18.44 -1.48 -1.37
N ILE A 234 -17.52 -1.57 -0.41
CA ILE A 234 -16.81 -2.79 -0.03
C ILE A 234 -17.83 -3.88 0.34
N GLN A 235 -18.77 -3.57 1.22
CA GLN A 235 -19.78 -4.52 1.69
C GLN A 235 -20.69 -5.00 0.55
N LYS A 236 -21.17 -4.07 -0.30
CA LYS A 236 -21.98 -4.40 -1.47
C LYS A 236 -21.21 -5.32 -2.42
N THR A 237 -19.97 -4.96 -2.73
CA THR A 237 -19.12 -5.70 -3.67
C THR A 237 -18.73 -7.08 -3.12
N MET A 238 -18.40 -7.20 -1.83
CA MET A 238 -18.13 -8.49 -1.21
C MET A 238 -19.33 -9.44 -1.31
N LYS A 239 -20.56 -8.94 -1.09
CA LYS A 239 -21.79 -9.75 -1.28
C LYS A 239 -21.93 -10.21 -2.73
N LEU A 240 -21.70 -9.33 -3.71
CA LEU A 240 -21.76 -9.68 -5.13
C LEU A 240 -20.70 -10.71 -5.53
N LEU A 241 -19.49 -10.64 -4.98
CA LEU A 241 -18.40 -11.59 -5.24
C LEU A 241 -18.57 -12.95 -4.52
N GLN A 242 -19.57 -13.07 -3.65
CA GLN A 242 -19.92 -14.33 -2.96
C GLN A 242 -21.08 -15.06 -3.62
N GLN A 243 -21.77 -14.43 -4.57
CA GLN A 243 -22.82 -15.09 -5.34
C GLN A 243 -22.20 -16.13 -6.30
N PRO A 244 -22.89 -17.26 -6.54
CA PRO A 244 -22.42 -18.32 -7.45
C PRO A 244 -22.15 -17.83 -8.87
#